data_AF-A0A0C2CMR0-F1
#
_entry.id   AF-A0A0C2CMR0-F1
#
_cell.length_a   1.000
_cell.length_b   1.000
_cell.length_c   1.000
_cell.angle_alpha   90.00
_cell.angle_beta   90.00
_cell.angle_gamma   90.00
#
_symmetry.space_group_name_H-M   'P 1'
#
loop_
_entity.id
_entity.type
_entity.pdbx_description
1 polymer ?
#
loop_
_entity_poly.entity_id
_entity_poly.type
_entity_poly.pdbx_seq_one_letter_code
_entity_poly.pdbx_strand_id
1 'polypeptide(L)' 'MPFEDRVGLTPDQLERLEAVLAGHHMLQDVVRWRMVSDIITQDEYSLDVIVAWDDGLFLVYDTT' A
#
# COMPACT_ATOMS: atom_id res chain seq x y z
N MET A 1 8.73 -1.42 6.50
CA MET A 1 7.47 -1.65 7.22
C MET A 1 7.09 -3.12 7.03
N PRO A 2 6.59 -3.82 8.06
CA PRO A 2 5.98 -5.13 7.83
C PRO A 2 4.73 -4.96 6.97
N PHE A 3 4.54 -5.80 5.96
CA PHE A 3 3.29 -5.89 5.20
C PHE A 3 2.76 -7.32 5.26
N GLU A 4 1.46 -7.48 5.05
CA GLU A 4 0.80 -8.78 5.05
C GLU A 4 0.29 -9.08 3.64
N ASP A 5 0.70 -10.22 3.08
CA ASP A 5 0.17 -10.70 1.81
C ASP A 5 -1.15 -11.45 2.04
N ARG A 6 -2.23 -10.91 1.45
CA ARG A 6 -3.59 -11.47 1.51
C ARG A 6 -4.03 -12.16 0.22
N VAL A 7 -3.22 -12.10 -0.84
CA VAL A 7 -3.59 -12.53 -2.19
C VAL A 7 -2.72 -13.67 -2.71
N GLY A 8 -1.63 -14.02 -2.00
CA GLY A 8 -0.74 -15.12 -2.37
C GLY A 8 0.20 -14.71 -3.51
N LEU A 9 0.92 -13.60 -3.31
CA LEU A 9 1.93 -13.10 -4.21
C LEU A 9 3.02 -14.15 -4.47
N THR A 10 3.46 -14.21 -5.72
CA THR A 10 4.66 -14.99 -6.07
C THR A 10 5.91 -14.37 -5.46
N PRO A 11 7.00 -15.14 -5.28
CA PRO A 11 8.28 -14.61 -4.77
C PRO A 11 8.78 -13.38 -5.53
N ASP A 12 8.69 -13.39 -6.87
CA ASP A 12 9.12 -12.27 -7.71
C ASP A 12 8.26 -11.00 -7.48
N GLN A 13 6.96 -11.18 -7.24
CA GLN A 13 6.07 -10.07 -6.92
C GLN A 13 6.34 -9.51 -5.52
N LEU A 14 6.62 -10.38 -4.55
CA LEU A 14 7.02 -9.98 -3.20
C LEU A 14 8.31 -9.16 -3.21
N GLU A 15 9.34 -9.61 -3.91
CA GLU A 15 10.63 -8.90 -3.98
C GLU A 15 10.46 -7.51 -4.62
N ARG A 16 9.67 -7.42 -5.71
CA ARG A 16 9.38 -6.12 -6.34
C ARG A 16 8.59 -5.19 -5.44
N LEU A 17 7.62 -5.74 -4.70
CA LEU A 17 6.84 -4.97 -3.74
C LEU A 17 7.72 -4.46 -2.59
N GLU A 18 8.56 -5.32 -2.02
CA GLU A 18 9.51 -4.96 -0.95
C GLU A 18 10.44 -3.83 -1.38
N ALA A 19 10.99 -3.88 -2.59
CA ALA A 19 11.86 -2.85 -3.13
C ALA A 19 11.15 -1.48 -3.22
N VAL A 20 9.86 -1.47 -3.58
CA VAL A 20 9.07 -0.24 -3.61
C VAL A 20 8.71 0.24 -2.21
N LEU A 21 8.24 -0.65 -1.34
CA LEU A 21 7.87 -0.33 0.04
C LEU A 21 9.06 0.17 0.87
N ALA A 22 10.29 -0.21 0.53
CA ALA A 22 11.50 0.26 1.19
C ALA A 22 11.65 1.80 1.13
N GLY A 23 11.10 2.45 0.10
CA GLY A 23 11.11 3.91 -0.06
C GLY A 23 9.92 4.63 0.58
N HIS A 24 8.93 3.90 1.11
CA HIS A 24 7.74 4.50 1.71
C HIS A 24 7.92 4.57 3.23
N HIS A 25 8.19 5.76 3.74
CA HIS A 25 8.33 6.01 5.17
C HIS A 25 7.12 6.73 5.75
N MET A 26 6.46 7.55 4.95
CA MET A 26 5.26 8.29 5.30
C MET A 26 4.22 8.23 4.18
N LEU A 27 2.96 8.53 4.51
CA LEU A 27 1.88 8.56 3.53
C LEU A 27 2.16 9.52 2.36
N GLN A 28 2.85 10.64 2.62
CA GLN A 28 3.24 11.57 1.57
C GLN A 28 4.15 10.94 0.49
N ASP A 29 4.96 9.93 0.86
CA ASP A 29 5.84 9.24 -0.09
C ASP A 29 5.00 8.38 -1.03
N VAL A 30 3.97 7.72 -0.49
CA VAL A 30 2.99 6.92 -1.23
C VAL A 30 2.19 7.77 -2.21
N VAL A 31 1.63 8.90 -1.74
CA VAL A 31 0.82 9.81 -2.56
C VAL A 31 1.64 10.47 -3.69
N ARG A 32 2.95 10.67 -3.47
CA ARG A 32 3.86 11.16 -4.51
C ARG A 32 4.24 10.09 -5.52
N TRP A 33 4.38 8.84 -5.07
CA TRP A 33 4.75 7.73 -5.92
C TRP A 33 3.61 7.31 -6.84
N ARG A 34 2.37 7.27 -6.34
CA ARG A 34 1.21 6.86 -7.14
C ARG A 34 -0.07 7.55 -6.66
N MET A 35 -1.02 7.71 -7.59
CA MET A 35 -2.34 8.25 -7.28
C MET A 35 -3.10 7.31 -6.34
N VAL A 36 -3.69 7.88 -5.30
CA VAL A 36 -4.60 7.17 -4.40
C VAL A 36 -5.88 6.81 -5.15
N SER A 37 -6.23 5.54 -5.13
CA SER A 37 -7.45 5.04 -5.76
C SER A 37 -8.68 5.32 -4.93
N ASP A 38 -8.57 5.14 -3.61
CA ASP A 38 -9.65 5.37 -2.67
C ASP A 38 -9.13 5.61 -1.24
N ILE A 39 -9.96 6.19 -0.38
CA ILE A 39 -9.69 6.38 1.05
C ILE A 39 -10.92 5.92 1.82
N ILE A 40 -10.74 4.91 2.67
CA ILE A 40 -11.81 4.38 3.53
C ILE A 40 -11.60 4.89 4.94
N THR A 41 -12.60 5.59 5.48
CA THR A 41 -12.62 5.97 6.89
C THR A 41 -13.01 4.76 7.73
N GLN A 42 -12.10 4.31 8.59
CA GLN A 42 -12.34 3.20 9.52
C GLN A 42 -13.02 3.71 10.80
N ASP A 43 -12.48 4.78 11.40
CA ASP A 43 -13.09 5.49 12.53
C ASP A 43 -12.78 7.01 12.50
N GLU A 44 -13.01 7.72 13.62
CA GLU A 44 -12.80 9.17 13.72
C GLU A 44 -11.32 9.59 13.54
N TYR A 45 -10.37 8.67 13.71
CA TYR A 45 -8.93 8.92 13.69
C TYR A 45 -8.17 8.01 12.71
N SER A 46 -8.75 6.91 12.24
CA SER A 46 -8.09 5.95 11.34
C SER A 46 -8.64 5.96 9.91
N LEU A 47 -7.71 5.89 8.94
CA LEU A 47 -8.00 5.84 7.51
C LEU A 47 -7.19 4.73 6.84
N ASP A 48 -7.85 3.95 6.00
CA ASP A 48 -7.19 3.06 5.03
C ASP A 48 -7.02 3.80 3.71
N VAL A 49 -5.77 3.90 3.25
CA VAL A 49 -5.47 4.49 1.94
C VAL A 49 -5.20 3.39 0.93
N ILE A 50 -6.02 3.33 -0.11
CA ILE A 50 -5.96 2.30 -1.15
C ILE A 50 -5.22 2.84 -2.36
N VAL A 51 -4.20 2.11 -2.79
CA VAL A 51 -3.40 2.42 -3.98
C VAL A 51 -3.45 1.25 -4.93
N ALA A 52 -3.82 1.49 -6.18
CA ALA A 52 -3.75 0.47 -7.21
C ALA A 52 -2.28 0.07 -7.47
N TRP A 53 -2.01 -1.23 -7.46
CA TRP A 53 -0.76 -1.85 -7.90
C TRP A 53 -0.95 -2.47 -9.29
N ASP A 54 0.13 -3.02 -9.85
CA ASP A 54 0.12 -3.76 -11.10
C ASP A 54 -0.75 -5.02 -10.99
N ASP A 55 -1.16 -5.55 -12.16
CA ASP A 55 -1.99 -6.76 -12.28
C ASP A 55 -3.34 -6.72 -11.54
N GLY A 56 -3.88 -5.52 -11.34
CA GLY A 56 -5.18 -5.33 -10.67
C GLY A 56 -5.13 -5.58 -9.15
N LEU A 57 -3.93 -5.60 -8.58
CA LEU A 57 -3.72 -5.70 -7.14
C LEU A 57 -3.89 -4.33 -6.48
N PHE A 58 -4.07 -4.32 -5.17
CA PHE A 58 -4.20 -3.11 -4.37
C PHE A 58 -3.32 -3.20 -3.14
N LEU A 59 -2.68 -2.09 -2.79
CA LEU A 59 -2.00 -1.90 -1.53
C LEU A 59 -2.91 -1.09 -0.62
N VAL A 60 -3.04 -1.54 0.62
CA VAL A 60 -3.79 -0.85 1.67
C VAL A 60 -2.79 -0.36 2.70
N TYR A 61 -2.74 0.96 2.90
CA TYR A 61 -1.94 1.59 3.93
C TYR A 61 -2.85 1.98 5.09
N ASP A 62 -2.65 1.33 6.23
CA ASP A 62 -3.28 1.68 7.50
C ASP A 62 -2.63 2.96 8.03
N THR A 63 -3.44 3.99 8.29
CA THR A 63 -2.97 5.27 8.83
C THR A 63 -3.80 5.71 10.02
N THR A 64 -3.12 6.16 11.08
CA THR A 64 -3.67 6.66 12.34
C THR A 64 -3.13 8.05 12.64
#